data_AF-A0A3D6DUK5-F1
#
_entry.id   AF-A0A3D6DUK5-F1
#
_cell.length_a   1.000
_cell.length_b   1.000
_cell.length_c   1.000
_cell.angle_alpha   90.00
_cell.angle_beta   90.00
_cell.angle_gamma   90.00
#
_symmetry.space_group_name_H-M   'P 1'
#
loop_
_entity.id
_entity.type
_entity.pdbx_description
1 polymer ?
#
loop_
_entity_poly.entity_id
_entity_poly.type
_entity_poly.pdbx_seq_one_letter_code
_entity_poly.pdbx_strand_id
1 'polypeptide(L)'
;MNWDIVEGNWKQFQGKVKAQWGHLTDEHLEVIAGKRAELSGKIQEAYGITKDKANAQIKRFEKRNKDYQPVIAGKRAELSDKIQEVYGITKDKADAQIRRFEKRNRDYQLSDYPLPNPS
;
A
#
# COMPACT_ATOMS: atom_id res chain seq x y z
N MET A 1 4.43 -1.75 -7.80
CA MET A 1 4.21 -1.89 -6.36
C MET A 1 4.25 -3.37 -6.05
N ASN A 2 4.79 -3.76 -4.89
CA ASN A 2 4.73 -5.15 -4.46
C ASN A 2 3.31 -5.48 -3.98
N TRP A 3 2.79 -6.66 -4.33
CA TRP A 3 1.47 -7.11 -3.91
C TRP A 3 1.39 -7.33 -2.38
N ASP A 4 2.49 -7.73 -1.74
CA ASP A 4 2.55 -7.88 -0.28
C ASP A 4 2.20 -6.57 0.45
N ILE A 5 2.55 -5.43 -0.16
CA ILE A 5 2.22 -4.09 0.35
C ILE A 5 0.71 -3.79 0.20
N VAL A 6 0.10 -4.29 -0.89
CA VAL A 6 -1.34 -4.16 -1.15
C VAL A 6 -2.13 -4.95 -0.12
N GLU A 7 -1.71 -6.18 0.15
CA GLU A 7 -2.35 -7.05 1.12
C GLU A 7 -2.31 -6.43 2.52
N GLY A 8 -1.13 -5.97 2.97
CA GLY A 8 -0.97 -5.31 4.27
C GLY A 8 -1.71 -3.98 4.43
N ASN A 9 -2.01 -3.26 3.34
CA ASN A 9 -2.70 -1.96 3.37
C ASN A 9 -4.05 -1.99 2.64
N TRP A 10 -4.69 -3.16 2.55
CA TRP A 10 -5.81 -3.41 1.64
C TRP A 10 -6.92 -2.36 1.69
N LYS A 11 -7.32 -1.92 2.90
CA LYS A 11 -8.34 -0.88 3.08
C LYS A 11 -8.07 0.42 2.30
N GLN A 12 -6.80 0.82 2.18
CA GLN A 12 -6.43 2.02 1.40
C GLN A 12 -6.44 1.75 -0.11
N PHE A 13 -6.25 0.49 -0.51
CA PHE A 13 -6.23 0.07 -1.91
C PHE A 13 -7.60 -0.24 -2.48
N GLN A 14 -8.58 -0.61 -1.66
CA GLN A 14 -9.93 -0.95 -2.10
C GLN A 14 -10.51 0.10 -3.05
N GLY A 15 -10.37 1.40 -2.74
CA GLY A 15 -10.84 2.48 -3.62
C GLY A 15 -10.18 2.49 -5.01
N LYS A 16 -8.87 2.21 -5.08
CA LYS A 16 -8.14 2.12 -6.36
C LYS A 16 -8.51 0.87 -7.16
N VAL A 17 -8.71 -0.24 -6.47
CA VAL A 17 -9.15 -1.50 -7.07
C VAL A 17 -10.57 -1.31 -7.61
N LYS A 18 -11.49 -0.70 -6.86
CA LYS A 18 -12.84 -0.34 -7.31
C LYS A 18 -12.82 0.57 -8.54
N ALA A 19 -11.97 1.59 -8.53
CA ALA A 19 -11.81 2.50 -9.67
C ALA A 19 -11.26 1.78 -10.91
N GLN A 20 -10.36 0.81 -10.74
CA GLN A 20 -9.80 0.02 -11.83
C GLN A 20 -10.78 -1.03 -12.38
N TRP A 21 -11.58 -1.62 -11.50
CA TRP A 21 -12.52 -2.70 -11.78
C TRP A 21 -13.90 -2.33 -11.24
N GLY A 22 -14.61 -1.42 -11.91
CA GLY A 22 -15.90 -0.88 -11.47
C GLY A 22 -17.04 -1.90 -11.31
N HIS A 23 -16.89 -3.13 -11.81
CA HIS A 23 -17.85 -4.23 -11.58
C HIS A 23 -17.61 -4.96 -10.25
N LEU A 24 -16.51 -4.67 -9.54
CA LEU A 24 -16.28 -5.19 -8.19
C LEU A 24 -17.00 -4.29 -7.17
N THR A 25 -17.94 -4.88 -6.43
CA THR A 25 -18.66 -4.22 -5.34
C THR A 25 -17.81 -4.17 -4.08
N ASP A 26 -18.21 -3.37 -3.09
CA ASP A 26 -17.51 -3.30 -1.82
C ASP A 26 -17.48 -4.65 -1.10
N GLU A 27 -18.57 -5.43 -1.18
CA GLU A 27 -18.65 -6.81 -0.69
C GLU A 27 -17.62 -7.73 -1.37
N HIS A 28 -17.46 -7.64 -2.70
CA HIS A 28 -16.41 -8.39 -3.40
C HIS A 28 -15.02 -8.01 -2.89
N LEU A 29 -14.78 -6.71 -2.64
CA LEU A 29 -13.50 -6.22 -2.15
C LEU A 29 -13.21 -6.66 -0.71
N GLU A 30 -14.24 -6.84 0.12
CA GLU A 30 -14.09 -7.43 1.45
C GLU A 30 -13.68 -8.91 1.36
N VAL A 31 -14.35 -9.69 0.51
CA VAL A 31 -14.02 -11.11 0.29
C VAL A 31 -12.60 -11.28 -0.28
N ILE A 32 -12.20 -10.41 -1.21
CA ILE A 32 -10.84 -10.44 -1.78
C ILE A 32 -9.78 -10.24 -0.70
N ALA A 33 -10.04 -9.40 0.30
CA ALA A 33 -9.17 -9.18 1.47
C ALA A 33 -7.69 -8.95 1.12
N GLY A 34 -7.39 -8.32 -0.03
CA GLY A 34 -6.03 -8.08 -0.50
C GLY A 34 -5.32 -9.28 -1.11
N LYS A 35 -5.95 -10.45 -1.16
CA LYS A 35 -5.37 -11.66 -1.77
C LYS A 35 -5.39 -11.56 -3.29
N ARG A 36 -4.20 -11.66 -3.90
CA ARG A 36 -4.04 -11.54 -5.36
C ARG A 36 -4.84 -12.58 -6.15
N ALA A 37 -4.85 -13.82 -5.63
CA ALA A 37 -5.55 -14.93 -6.26
C ALA A 37 -7.07 -14.72 -6.25
N GLU A 38 -7.62 -14.26 -5.11
CA GLU A 38 -9.04 -13.93 -4.99
C GLU A 38 -9.44 -12.78 -5.91
N LEU A 39 -8.62 -11.72 -5.99
CA LEU A 39 -8.86 -10.64 -6.93
C LEU A 39 -8.90 -11.16 -8.37
N SER A 40 -7.96 -12.04 -8.75
CA SER A 40 -7.97 -12.67 -10.07
C SER A 40 -9.21 -13.51 -10.29
N GLY A 41 -9.69 -14.25 -9.28
CA GLY A 41 -10.92 -15.03 -9.34
C GLY A 41 -12.13 -14.14 -9.60
N LYS A 42 -12.30 -13.09 -8.80
CA LYS A 42 -13.40 -12.14 -8.91
C LYS A 42 -13.39 -11.35 -10.22
N ILE A 43 -12.22 -10.99 -10.74
CA ILE A 43 -12.11 -10.37 -12.06
C ILE A 43 -12.55 -11.33 -13.17
N GLN A 44 -12.21 -12.62 -13.08
CA GLN A 44 -12.68 -13.61 -14.06
C GLN A 44 -14.20 -13.74 -14.02
N GLU A 45 -14.79 -13.87 -12.83
CA GLU A 45 -16.24 -13.98 -12.63
C GLU A 45 -16.98 -12.73 -13.12
N ALA A 46 -16.54 -11.53 -12.70
CA ALA A 46 -17.23 -10.28 -12.98
C ALA A 46 -17.14 -9.84 -14.45
N TYR A 47 -16.06 -10.18 -15.15
CA TYR A 47 -15.80 -9.73 -16.53
C TYR A 47 -15.85 -10.86 -17.56
N GLY A 48 -16.06 -12.11 -17.15
CA GLY A 48 -16.11 -13.26 -18.06
C GLY A 48 -14.81 -13.50 -18.83
N ILE A 49 -13.65 -13.23 -18.21
CA ILE A 49 -12.33 -13.33 -18.86
C ILE A 49 -11.51 -14.50 -18.30
N THR A 50 -10.49 -14.91 -19.06
CA THR A 50 -9.59 -15.98 -18.61
C THR A 50 -8.69 -15.53 -17.46
N LYS A 51 -8.23 -16.49 -16.66
CA LYS A 51 -7.25 -16.27 -15.58
C LYS A 51 -6.02 -15.50 -16.03
N ASP A 52 -5.51 -15.81 -17.22
CA ASP A 52 -4.33 -15.13 -17.78
C ASP A 52 -4.62 -13.67 -18.10
N LYS A 53 -5.79 -13.36 -18.67
CA LYS A 53 -6.21 -11.98 -18.91
C LYS A 53 -6.39 -11.22 -17.60
N ALA A 54 -7.00 -11.84 -16.59
CA ALA A 54 -7.15 -11.24 -15.26
C ALA A 54 -5.78 -10.95 -14.61
N ASN A 55 -4.89 -11.93 -14.60
CA ASN A 55 -3.52 -11.79 -14.10
C ASN A 55 -2.73 -10.71 -14.86
N ALA A 56 -2.90 -10.61 -16.18
CA ALA A 56 -2.26 -9.58 -16.99
C ALA A 56 -2.78 -8.18 -16.64
N GLN A 57 -4.08 -8.01 -16.35
CA GLN A 57 -4.64 -6.75 -15.88
C GLN A 57 -4.09 -6.36 -14.51
N ILE A 58 -4.05 -7.30 -13.57
CA ILE A 58 -3.48 -7.09 -12.23
C ILE A 58 -2.00 -6.69 -12.36
N LYS A 59 -1.21 -7.38 -13.19
CA LYS A 59 0.20 -7.04 -13.44
C LYS A 59 0.38 -5.64 -14.05
N ARG A 60 -0.54 -5.22 -14.94
CA ARG A 60 -0.55 -3.84 -15.47
C ARG A 60 -0.90 -2.82 -14.38
N PHE A 61 -1.85 -3.14 -13.50
CA PHE A 61 -2.22 -2.31 -12.36
C PHE A 61 -1.03 -2.15 -11.39
N GLU A 62 -0.33 -3.24 -11.06
CA GLU A 62 0.90 -3.24 -10.26
C GLU A 62 1.99 -2.35 -10.89
N LYS A 63 2.14 -2.41 -12.22
CA LYS A 63 3.12 -1.61 -12.97
C LYS A 63 2.77 -0.12 -12.97
N ARG A 64 1.49 0.23 -13.15
CA ARG A 64 1.03 1.63 -13.13
C ARG A 64 1.12 2.25 -11.75
N ASN A 65 0.95 1.44 -10.70
CA ASN A 65 1.08 1.89 -9.31
C ASN A 65 2.49 1.60 -8.76
N LYS A 66 3.54 1.55 -9.59
CA LYS A 66 4.92 1.29 -9.13
C LYS A 66 5.44 2.29 -8.12
N ASP A 67 5.09 3.55 -8.29
CA ASP A 67 5.53 4.64 -7.42
C ASP A 67 4.57 4.88 -6.25
N TYR A 68 3.59 3.98 -6.05
CA TYR A 68 2.78 4.01 -4.85
C TYR A 68 3.61 3.51 -3.67
N GLN A 69 4.31 4.47 -3.07
CA GLN A 69 4.69 4.42 -1.67
C GLN A 69 3.38 4.65 -0.90
N PRO A 70 2.78 3.66 -0.21
CA PRO A 70 1.94 4.02 0.91
C PRO A 70 2.89 4.82 1.80
N VAL A 71 2.69 6.13 1.88
CA VAL A 71 3.39 6.96 2.84
C VAL A 71 2.81 6.53 4.17
N ILE A 72 3.26 5.38 4.69
CA ILE A 72 3.37 5.10 6.12
C ILE A 72 2.14 5.70 6.84
N ALA A 73 0.90 5.46 6.37
CA ALA A 73 -0.14 6.47 6.64
C ALA A 73 -0.62 6.40 8.10
N GLY A 74 -0.50 5.22 8.71
CA GLY A 74 -0.57 5.07 10.17
C GLY A 74 0.77 5.36 10.85
N LYS A 75 1.86 4.77 10.34
CA LYS A 75 3.17 4.83 11.01
C LYS A 75 3.89 6.18 10.90
N ARG A 76 3.47 7.11 10.04
CA ARG A 76 4.13 8.42 9.82
C ARG A 76 3.67 9.39 10.87
N ALA A 77 2.39 9.34 11.24
CA ALA A 77 1.90 10.04 12.41
C ALA A 77 2.63 9.51 13.65
N GLU A 78 2.69 8.19 13.83
CA GLU A 78 3.43 7.56 14.94
C GLU A 78 4.93 7.89 14.94
N LEU A 79 5.58 7.88 13.77
CA LEU A 79 7.00 8.22 13.63
C LEU A 79 7.25 9.71 13.82
N SER A 80 6.35 10.56 13.35
CA SER A 80 6.39 12.02 13.56
C SER A 80 6.20 12.35 15.04
N ASP A 81 5.26 11.68 15.71
CA ASP A 81 5.01 11.82 17.14
C ASP A 81 6.22 11.34 17.96
N LYS A 82 6.80 10.18 17.62
CA LYS A 82 8.02 9.66 18.28
C LYS A 82 9.25 10.54 18.04
N ILE A 83 9.42 11.08 16.83
CA ILE A 83 10.53 12.00 16.53
C ILE A 83 10.34 13.33 17.26
N GLN A 84 9.11 13.84 17.35
CA GLN A 84 8.79 15.01 18.16
C GLN A 84 9.16 14.77 19.62
N GLU A 85 8.80 13.60 20.19
CA GLU A 85 9.11 13.24 21.57
C GLU A 85 10.62 13.10 21.83
N VAL A 86 11.33 12.33 20.99
CA VAL A 86 12.76 12.02 21.17
C VAL A 86 13.66 13.22 20.91
N TYR A 87 13.34 14.03 19.90
CA TYR A 87 14.20 15.16 19.48
C TYR A 87 13.67 16.52 19.95
N GLY A 88 12.52 16.57 20.62
CA GLY A 88 11.90 17.82 21.08
C GLY A 88 11.55 18.78 19.95
N ILE A 89 11.30 18.28 18.73
CA ILE A 89 10.99 19.10 17.56
C ILE A 89 9.49 19.16 17.29
N THR A 90 9.02 20.20 16.62
CA THR A 90 7.62 20.29 16.22
C THR A 90 7.27 19.19 15.22
N LYS A 91 6.01 18.72 15.26
CA LYS A 91 5.46 17.76 14.30
C LYS A 91 5.77 18.11 12.85
N ASP A 92 5.64 19.38 12.47
CA ASP A 92 5.98 19.88 11.13
C ASP A 92 7.45 19.67 10.75
N LYS A 93 8.37 19.84 11.71
CA LYS A 93 9.81 19.60 11.49
C LYS A 93 10.11 18.11 11.38
N ALA A 94 9.47 17.27 12.19
CA ALA A 94 9.57 15.81 12.10
C ALA A 94 9.04 15.32 10.73
N ASP A 95 7.88 15.81 10.31
CA ASP A 95 7.28 15.51 9.02
C ASP A 95 8.15 15.92 7.83
N ALA A 96 8.83 17.06 7.92
CA ALA A 96 9.78 17.55 6.92
C ALA A 96 11.08 16.73 6.88
N GLN A 97 11.51 16.16 8.00
CA GLN A 97 12.66 15.25 8.05
C GLN A 97 12.30 13.89 7.44
N ILE A 98 11.14 13.32 7.77
CA ILE A 98 10.63 12.08 7.19
C ILE A 98 10.54 12.20 5.67
N ARG A 99 9.92 13.26 5.13
CA ARG A 99 9.84 13.49 3.67
C ARG A 99 11.21 13.57 3.00
N ARG A 100 12.19 14.21 3.64
CA ARG A 100 13.56 14.34 3.12
C ARG A 100 14.33 13.03 3.16
N PHE A 101 14.06 12.18 4.13
CA PHE A 101 14.60 10.83 4.23
C PHE A 101 14.02 9.91 3.15
N GLU A 102 12.69 9.87 3.02
CA GLU A 102 11.97 9.12 1.98
C GLU A 102 12.42 9.50 0.56
N LYS A 103 12.59 10.81 0.30
CA LYS A 103 13.01 11.31 -1.02
C LYS A 103 14.45 10.90 -1.40
N ARG A 104 15.33 10.73 -0.40
CA ARG A 104 16.73 10.31 -0.61
C ARG A 104 16.85 8.80 -0.76
N ASN A 105 16.02 8.03 -0.08
CA ASN A 105 16.07 6.57 -0.03
C ASN A 105 15.00 5.93 -0.92
N ARG A 106 14.98 6.30 -2.20
CA ARG A 106 13.93 5.91 -3.15
C ARG A 106 13.86 4.39 -3.41
N ASP A 107 14.92 3.66 -3.06
CA ASP A 107 15.09 2.22 -3.30
C ASP A 107 15.06 1.35 -2.02
N TYR A 108 14.96 1.95 -0.82
CA TYR A 108 14.92 1.19 0.44
C TYR A 108 13.50 0.74 0.77
N GLN A 109 13.29 -0.58 0.93
CA GLN A 109 12.06 -1.13 1.50
C GLN A 109 12.12 -1.06 3.04
N LEU A 110 11.03 -0.60 3.66
CA LEU A 110 10.93 -0.44 5.12
C LEU A 110 11.01 -1.78 5.91
N SER A 111 11.08 -2.92 5.23
CA SER A 111 11.39 -4.23 5.83
C SER A 111 12.78 -4.29 6.46
N ASP A 112 13.69 -3.39 6.06
CA ASP A 112 15.08 -3.37 6.52
C ASP A 112 15.29 -2.50 7.77
N TYR A 113 14.22 -1.93 8.33
CA TYR A 113 14.25 -1.23 9.62
C TYR A 113 13.96 -2.22 10.76
N PRO A 114 14.95 -2.68 11.54
CA PRO A 114 14.65 -3.26 12.83
C PRO A 114 14.02 -2.15 13.67
N LEU A 115 12.78 -2.34 14.10
CA LEU A 115 12.19 -1.45 15.11
C LEU A 115 13.13 -1.47 16.33
N PRO A 116 13.57 -0.31 16.83
CA PRO A 116 14.38 -0.30 18.05
C PRO A 116 13.54 -0.92 19.16
N ASN A 117 14.06 -2.01 19.75
CA ASN A 117 13.39 -2.69 20.85
C ASN A 117 13.07 -1.67 21.94
N PRO A 118 11.82 -1.66 22.45
CA PRO A 118 11.51 -0.88 23.63
C PRO A 118 12.37 -1.42 24.78
N SER A 119 13.17 -0.54 25.38
CA SER A 119 13.92 -0.82 26.61
C SER A 119 12.98 -0.88 27.81
#